data_AF-D2ZMV5-F1
#
_entry.id   AF-D2ZMV5-F1
#
_cell.length_a   1.000
_cell.length_b   1.000
_cell.length_c   1.000
_cell.angle_alpha   90.00
_cell.angle_beta   90.00
_cell.angle_gamma   90.00
#
_symmetry.space_group_name_H-M   'P 1'
#
loop_
_entity.id
_entity.type
_entity.pdbx_description
1 polymer ?
#
loop_
_entity_poly.entity_id
_entity_poly.type
_entity_poly.pdbx_seq_one_letter_code
_entity_poly.pdbx_strand_id
1 'polypeptide(L)'
;MDFKNFIDWKSFIMGAAFASFICVVASQYQLDWLYAFAAIGLLYVGYKAKNMKWGAILGAIAATPLFVLAAYGVFGPLSDSSFDPQVSMFVTLIAVLMVGALVGFVGAYTYRNRQRAIAAKEKQAKTGKNKKGKK
;
A
#
# COMPACT_ATOMS: atom_id res chain seq x y z
N MET A 1 -17.30 -10.87 -14.87
CA MET A 1 -17.04 -9.59 -14.17
C MET A 1 -15.67 -9.09 -14.59
N ASP A 2 -15.59 -7.95 -15.29
CA ASP A 2 -14.32 -7.42 -15.81
C ASP A 2 -13.40 -6.89 -14.69
N PHE A 3 -12.43 -7.71 -14.27
CA PHE A 3 -11.36 -7.33 -13.33
C PHE A 3 -10.60 -6.06 -13.76
N LYS A 4 -10.51 -5.81 -15.08
CA LYS A 4 -9.83 -4.64 -15.66
C LYS A 4 -10.47 -3.30 -15.26
N ASN A 5 -11.77 -3.26 -14.96
CA ASN A 5 -12.48 -2.02 -14.61
C ASN A 5 -12.53 -1.73 -13.10
N PHE A 6 -11.99 -2.63 -12.27
CA PHE A 6 -11.96 -2.45 -10.80
C PHE A 6 -10.58 -2.07 -10.27
N ILE A 7 -9.52 -2.31 -11.04
CA ILE A 7 -8.13 -2.12 -10.65
C ILE A 7 -7.54 -0.98 -11.47
N ASP A 8 -7.06 0.06 -10.80
CA ASP A 8 -6.24 1.09 -11.45
C ASP A 8 -4.83 0.53 -11.64
N TRP A 9 -4.64 -0.18 -12.76
CA TRP A 9 -3.39 -0.86 -13.11
C TRP A 9 -2.18 0.08 -13.17
N LYS A 10 -2.37 1.34 -13.56
CA LYS A 10 -1.28 2.34 -13.56
C LYS A 10 -0.83 2.61 -12.15
N SER A 11 -1.77 2.87 -11.24
CA SER A 11 -1.46 3.13 -9.84
C SER A 11 -0.85 1.92 -9.13
N PHE A 12 -1.33 0.72 -9.46
CA PHE A 12 -0.78 -0.54 -8.97
C PHE A 12 0.69 -0.73 -9.38
N ILE A 13 0.99 -0.64 -10.68
CA ILE A 13 2.36 -0.82 -11.20
C ILE A 13 3.29 0.25 -10.63
N MET A 14 2.86 1.52 -10.62
CA MET A 14 3.66 2.63 -10.11
C MET A 14 3.97 2.47 -8.62
N GLY A 15 2.98 2.09 -7.81
CA GLY A 15 3.16 1.91 -6.38
C GLY A 15 4.04 0.71 -6.02
N ALA A 16 3.87 -0.42 -6.72
CA ALA A 16 4.71 -1.60 -6.54
C ALA A 16 6.15 -1.34 -6.99
N ALA A 17 6.35 -0.68 -8.14
CA ALA A 17 7.67 -0.29 -8.65
C ALA A 17 8.36 0.73 -7.75
N PHE A 18 7.62 1.68 -7.19
CA PHE A 18 8.17 2.64 -6.24
C PHE A 18 8.62 1.95 -4.95
N ALA A 19 7.81 1.05 -4.40
CA ALA A 19 8.16 0.29 -3.21
C ALA A 19 9.42 -0.56 -3.44
N SER A 20 9.50 -1.29 -4.55
CA SER A 20 10.67 -2.10 -4.89
C SER A 20 11.92 -1.24 -5.14
N PHE A 21 11.78 -0.13 -5.86
CA PHE A 21 12.88 0.79 -6.13
C PHE A 21 13.49 1.36 -4.84
N ILE A 22 12.65 1.82 -3.91
CA ILE A 22 13.10 2.33 -2.61
C ILE A 22 13.84 1.24 -1.83
N CYS A 23 13.35 0.00 -1.83
CA CYS A 23 14.04 -1.11 -1.16
C CYS A 23 15.41 -1.42 -1.79
N VAL A 24 15.52 -1.39 -3.12
CA VAL A 24 16.80 -1.59 -3.80
C VAL A 24 17.80 -0.47 -3.47
N VAL A 25 17.36 0.79 -3.51
CA VAL A 25 18.21 1.94 -3.18
C VAL A 25 18.63 1.89 -1.70
N ALA A 26 17.69 1.61 -0.80
CA ALA A 26 17.98 1.48 0.63
C ALA A 26 19.04 0.40 0.89
N SER A 27 18.92 -0.75 0.23
CA SER A 27 19.90 -1.84 0.33
C SER A 27 21.27 -1.46 -0.23
N GLN A 28 21.30 -0.87 -1.43
CA GLN A 28 22.55 -0.52 -2.12
C GLN A 28 23.37 0.53 -1.36
N TYR A 29 22.71 1.48 -0.71
CA TYR A 29 23.37 2.56 0.05
C TYR A 29 23.39 2.32 1.56
N GLN A 30 22.95 1.15 2.04
CA GLN A 30 22.84 0.82 3.47
C GLN A 30 22.05 1.87 4.28
N LEU A 31 20.97 2.40 3.68
CA LEU A 31 20.10 3.41 4.27
C LEU A 31 18.85 2.74 4.86
N ASP A 32 18.98 2.06 5.99
CA ASP A 32 17.88 1.27 6.57
C ASP A 32 16.63 2.10 6.88
N TRP A 33 16.80 3.36 7.27
CA TRP A 33 15.69 4.29 7.50
C TRP A 33 14.83 4.53 6.25
N LEU A 34 15.40 4.33 5.06
CA LEU A 34 14.73 4.55 3.79
C LEU A 34 13.71 3.45 3.48
N TYR A 35 13.87 2.25 4.05
CA TYR A 35 12.90 1.15 3.87
C TYR A 35 11.49 1.51 4.33
N ALA A 36 11.36 2.37 5.35
CA ALA A 36 10.05 2.85 5.81
C ALA A 36 9.28 3.61 4.71
N PHE A 37 9.98 4.26 3.78
CA PHE A 37 9.36 5.00 2.68
C PHE A 37 8.80 4.10 1.59
N ALA A 38 9.21 2.82 1.53
CA ALA A 38 8.62 1.85 0.60
C ALA A 38 7.11 1.66 0.86
N ALA A 39 6.67 1.83 2.11
CA ALA A 39 5.26 1.77 2.49
C ALA A 39 4.40 2.83 1.76
N ILE A 40 4.98 3.96 1.34
CA ILE A 40 4.27 5.00 0.58
C ILE A 40 3.78 4.45 -0.76
N GLY A 41 4.59 3.61 -1.42
CA GLY A 41 4.20 2.94 -2.67
C GLY A 41 2.97 2.07 -2.48
N LEU A 42 2.94 1.26 -1.42
CA LEU A 42 1.81 0.40 -1.08
C LEU A 42 0.57 1.20 -0.63
N LEU A 43 0.76 2.30 0.12
CA LEU A 43 -0.31 3.23 0.49
C LEU A 43 -0.95 3.85 -0.76
N TYR A 44 -0.14 4.21 -1.76
CA TYR A 44 -0.63 4.77 -3.01
C TYR A 44 -1.52 3.78 -3.79
N VAL A 45 -1.10 2.51 -3.86
CA VAL A 45 -1.93 1.44 -4.44
C VAL A 45 -3.27 1.33 -3.72
N GLY A 46 -3.25 1.30 -2.38
CA GLY A 46 -4.45 1.25 -1.56
C GLY A 46 -5.36 2.46 -1.71
N TYR A 47 -4.78 3.66 -1.78
CA TYR A 47 -5.50 4.94 -1.87
C TYR A 47 -6.33 5.05 -3.16
N LYS A 48 -5.85 4.47 -4.27
CA LYS A 48 -6.56 4.43 -5.55
C LYS A 48 -7.55 3.28 -5.67
N ALA A 49 -7.62 2.39 -4.67
CA ALA A 49 -8.54 1.27 -4.70
C ALA A 49 -10.01 1.72 -4.53
N LYS A 50 -10.91 1.05 -5.25
CA LYS A 50 -12.35 1.36 -5.24
C LYS A 50 -13.01 1.14 -3.88
N ASN A 51 -12.58 0.12 -3.13
CA ASN A 51 -13.16 -0.30 -1.85
C ASN A 51 -12.06 -0.74 -0.88
N MET A 52 -12.35 -0.70 0.43
CA MET A 52 -11.42 -1.14 1.48
C MET A 52 -10.92 -2.59 1.29
N LYS A 53 -11.80 -3.52 0.93
CA LYS A 53 -11.43 -4.92 0.65
C LYS A 53 -10.45 -5.03 -0.52
N TRP A 54 -10.68 -4.24 -1.58
CA TRP A 54 -9.78 -4.20 -2.73
C TRP A 54 -8.46 -3.50 -2.42
N GLY A 55 -8.45 -2.49 -1.53
CA GLY A 55 -7.21 -1.88 -1.05
C GLY A 55 -6.31 -2.88 -0.35
N ALA A 56 -6.86 -3.74 0.50
CA ALA A 56 -6.11 -4.81 1.17
C ALA A 56 -5.58 -5.84 0.16
N ILE A 57 -6.43 -6.35 -0.72
CA ILE A 57 -6.04 -7.36 -1.72
C ILE A 57 -4.96 -6.81 -2.67
N LEU A 58 -5.15 -5.59 -3.19
CA LEU A 58 -4.18 -4.95 -4.07
C LEU A 58 -2.87 -4.61 -3.36
N GLY A 59 -2.94 -4.20 -2.09
CA GLY A 59 -1.73 -3.98 -1.27
C GLY A 59 -0.92 -5.26 -1.06
N ALA A 60 -1.59 -6.39 -0.79
CA ALA A 60 -0.92 -7.69 -0.64
C ALA A 60 -0.23 -8.11 -1.95
N ILE A 61 -0.92 -8.00 -3.09
CA ILE A 61 -0.33 -8.36 -4.39
C ILE A 61 0.78 -7.38 -4.79
N ALA A 62 0.64 -6.08 -4.48
CA ALA A 62 1.68 -5.08 -4.75
C ALA A 62 2.94 -5.29 -3.91
N ALA A 63 2.85 -6.02 -2.79
CA ALA A 63 3.97 -6.39 -1.95
C ALA A 63 4.74 -7.62 -2.46
N THR A 64 4.20 -8.38 -3.43
CA THR A 64 4.86 -9.58 -3.98
C THR A 64 6.28 -9.31 -4.50
N PRO A 65 6.58 -8.20 -5.20
CA PRO A 65 7.95 -7.86 -5.59
C PRO A 65 8.90 -7.68 -4.40
N LEU A 66 8.40 -7.24 -3.23
CA LEU A 66 9.21 -7.12 -2.02
C LEU A 66 9.64 -8.49 -1.50
N PHE A 67 8.77 -9.50 -1.60
CA PHE A 67 9.14 -10.88 -1.26
C PHE A 67 10.24 -11.40 -2.19
N VAL A 68 10.16 -11.11 -3.48
CA VAL A 68 11.20 -11.48 -4.45
C VAL A 68 12.53 -10.81 -4.07
N LEU A 69 12.52 -9.51 -3.73
CA LEU A 69 13.71 -8.81 -3.25
C LEU A 69 14.25 -9.42 -1.95
N ALA A 70 13.39 -9.82 -1.02
CA ALA A 70 13.78 -10.51 0.20
C ALA A 70 14.46 -11.86 -0.09
N ALA A 71 13.90 -12.64 -1.03
CA ALA A 71 14.48 -13.91 -1.46
C ALA A 71 15.86 -13.74 -2.11
N TYR A 72 16.12 -12.59 -2.77
CA TYR A 72 17.44 -12.24 -3.31
C TYR A 72 18.41 -11.67 -2.26
N GLY A 73 18.02 -11.59 -0.99
CA GLY A 73 18.90 -11.13 0.10
C GLY A 73 19.02 -9.61 0.23
N VAL A 74 18.13 -8.83 -0.40
CA VAL A 74 18.12 -7.35 -0.32
C VAL A 74 18.01 -6.85 1.13
N PHE A 75 17.32 -7.61 1.98
CA PHE A 75 17.15 -7.32 3.41
C PHE A 75 18.08 -8.14 4.32
N GLY A 76 19.08 -8.83 3.77
CA GLY A 76 19.96 -9.75 4.49
C GLY A 76 19.57 -11.24 4.32
N PRO A 77 20.36 -12.16 4.91
CA PRO A 77 20.11 -13.59 4.80
C PRO A 77 18.79 -13.97 5.47
N LEU A 78 17.90 -14.63 4.72
CA LEU A 78 16.64 -15.12 5.28
C LEU A 78 16.82 -16.39 6.13
N SER A 79 17.95 -17.09 6.02
CA SER A 79 18.21 -18.32 6.78
C SER A 79 19.60 -18.26 7.38
N ASP A 80 19.66 -18.29 8.71
CA ASP A 80 20.84 -18.73 9.45
C ASP A 80 20.73 -20.23 9.72
N SER A 81 21.86 -20.85 10.06
CA SER A 81 22.03 -22.30 10.33
C SER A 81 21.08 -22.93 11.36
N SER A 82 20.21 -22.14 11.99
CA SER A 82 19.24 -22.54 13.00
C SER A 82 17.82 -22.75 12.48
N PHE A 83 17.50 -22.33 11.24
CA PHE A 83 16.16 -22.46 10.67
C PHE A 83 16.19 -23.09 9.27
N ASP A 84 15.22 -23.97 8.99
CA ASP A 84 15.03 -24.52 7.65
C ASP A 84 14.73 -23.38 6.65
N PRO A 85 15.53 -23.23 5.57
CA PRO A 85 15.34 -22.21 4.56
C PRO A 85 13.91 -22.16 3.98
N GLN A 86 13.24 -23.32 3.86
CA GLN A 86 11.88 -23.39 3.32
C GLN A 86 10.87 -22.76 4.27
N VAL A 87 11.01 -23.01 5.57
CA VAL A 87 10.13 -22.46 6.60
C VAL A 87 10.31 -20.94 6.69
N SER A 88 11.55 -20.46 6.64
CA SER A 88 11.83 -19.02 6.67
C SER A 88 11.24 -18.27 5.45
N MET A 89 11.37 -18.83 4.25
CA MET A 89 10.76 -18.25 3.04
C MET A 89 9.23 -18.18 3.16
N PHE A 90 8.59 -19.23 3.68
CA PHE A 90 7.14 -19.24 3.89
C PHE A 90 6.68 -18.19 4.89
N VAL A 91 7.37 -18.08 6.03
CA VAL A 91 7.08 -17.06 7.06
C VAL A 91 7.26 -15.65 6.49
N THR A 92 8.34 -15.44 5.72
CA THR A 92 8.62 -14.15 5.06
C THR A 92 7.53 -13.79 4.05
N LEU A 93 7.07 -14.74 3.24
CA LEU A 93 5.96 -14.53 2.31
C LEU A 93 4.68 -14.10 3.04
N ILE A 94 4.30 -14.83 4.10
CA ILE A 94 3.11 -14.52 4.89
C ILE A 94 3.23 -13.13 5.52
N ALA A 95 4.38 -12.80 6.09
CA ALA A 95 4.65 -11.49 6.68
C ALA A 95 4.52 -10.37 5.63
N VAL A 96 5.15 -10.51 4.47
CA VAL A 96 5.08 -9.52 3.39
C VAL A 96 3.64 -9.33 2.89
N LEU A 97 2.88 -10.41 2.73
CA LEU A 97 1.47 -10.34 2.32
C LEU A 97 0.60 -9.65 3.38
N MET A 98 0.81 -9.96 4.66
CA MET A 98 0.08 -9.35 5.78
C MET A 98 0.37 -7.85 5.89
N VAL A 99 1.65 -7.46 5.83
CA VAL A 99 2.04 -6.04 5.85
C VAL A 99 1.50 -5.32 4.61
N GLY A 100 1.63 -5.92 3.42
CA GLY A 100 1.07 -5.38 2.19
C GLY A 100 -0.44 -5.15 2.28
N ALA A 101 -1.18 -6.13 2.83
CA ALA A 101 -2.61 -6.03 3.02
C ALA A 101 -3.00 -4.91 4.00
N LEU A 102 -2.30 -4.80 5.14
CA LEU A 102 -2.55 -3.76 6.14
C LEU A 102 -2.27 -2.37 5.58
N VAL A 103 -1.13 -2.18 4.93
CA VAL A 103 -0.74 -0.89 4.35
C VAL A 103 -1.71 -0.50 3.22
N GLY A 104 -2.05 -1.44 2.33
CA GLY A 104 -3.05 -1.19 1.29
C GLY A 104 -4.45 -0.88 1.84
N PHE A 105 -4.85 -1.53 2.94
CA PHE A 105 -6.10 -1.22 3.64
C PHE A 105 -6.10 0.20 4.22
N VAL A 106 -5.01 0.61 4.88
CA VAL A 106 -4.85 1.97 5.43
C VAL A 106 -4.90 3.01 4.30
N GLY A 107 -4.27 2.74 3.16
CA GLY A 107 -4.38 3.58 1.97
C GLY A 107 -5.84 3.78 1.53
N ALA A 108 -6.61 2.70 1.43
CA ALA A 108 -8.03 2.78 1.06
C ALA A 108 -8.90 3.48 2.13
N TYR A 109 -8.57 3.28 3.41
CA TYR A 109 -9.26 3.92 4.53
C TYR A 109 -9.11 5.45 4.49
N THR A 110 -7.87 5.93 4.29
CA THR A 110 -7.58 7.37 4.23
C THR A 110 -8.29 8.05 3.07
N TYR A 111 -8.35 7.44 1.88
CA TYR A 111 -9.11 7.95 0.74
C TYR A 111 -10.60 8.13 1.07
N ARG A 112 -11.21 7.11 1.68
CA ARG A 112 -12.63 7.13 2.04
C ARG A 112 -12.93 8.17 3.12
N ASN A 113 -12.03 8.35 4.08
CA ASN A 113 -12.20 9.36 5.12
C ASN A 113 -12.11 10.78 4.53
N ARG A 114 -11.17 11.02 3.60
CA ARG A 114 -11.05 12.29 2.88
C ARG A 114 -12.30 12.61 2.05
N GLN A 115 -12.84 11.63 1.33
CA GLN A 115 -14.09 11.76 0.58
C GLN A 115 -15.27 12.18 1.49
N ARG A 116 -15.40 11.55 2.66
CA ARG A 116 -16.43 11.90 3.65
C ARG A 116 -16.26 13.32 4.19
N ALA A 117 -15.02 13.73 4.47
CA ALA A 117 -14.73 15.09 4.94
C ALA A 117 -15.07 16.16 3.90
N ILE A 118 -14.77 15.92 2.62
CA ILE A 118 -15.12 16.84 1.52
C ILE A 118 -16.65 16.94 1.39
N ALA A 119 -17.35 15.81 1.38
CA ALA A 119 -18.81 15.79 1.30
C ALA A 119 -19.48 16.50 2.50
N ALA A 120 -18.91 16.38 3.70
CA ALA A 120 -19.38 17.10 4.88
C ALA A 120 -19.18 18.62 4.75
N LYS A 121 -18.02 19.07 4.24
CA LYS A 121 -17.75 20.49 3.96
C LYS A 121 -18.69 21.05 2.89
N GLU A 122 -18.96 20.31 1.82
CA GLU A 122 -19.90 20.74 0.77
C GLU A 122 -21.34 20.87 1.30
N LYS A 123 -21.79 19.92 2.13
CA LYS A 123 -23.11 20.01 2.77
C LYS A 123 -23.21 21.25 3.67
N GLN A 124 -22.21 21.50 4.51
CA GLN A 124 -22.16 22.70 5.36
C GLN A 124 -22.13 24.01 4.54
N ALA A 125 -21.39 24.05 3.44
CA ALA A 125 -21.34 25.21 2.55
C ALA A 125 -22.70 25.49 1.86
N LYS A 126 -23.42 24.45 1.44
CA LYS A 126 -24.78 24.58 0.86
C LYS A 126 -25.80 25.03 1.91
N THR A 127 -25.74 24.51 3.14
CA THR A 127 -26.62 24.95 4.24
C THR A 127 -26.33 26.40 4.69
N GLY A 128 -25.06 26.82 4.68
CA GLY A 128 -24.66 28.20 5.00
C GLY A 128 -25.10 29.23 3.97
N LYS A 129 -25.05 28.90 2.66
CA LYS A 129 -25.57 29.77 1.59
C LYS A 129 -27.10 29.93 1.66
N ASN A 130 -27.85 28.88 1.98
CA ASN A 130 -29.31 28.97 2.15
C ASN A 130 -29.75 29.82 3.35
N LYS A 131 -28.89 30.02 4.36
CA LYS A 131 -29.17 30.94 5.48
C LYS A 131 -28.85 32.41 5.16
N LYS A 132 -27.92 32.69 4.24
CA LYS A 132 -27.56 34.06 3.84
C LYS A 132 -28.54 34.68 2.83
N GLY A 133 -29.26 33.88 2.04
CA GLY A 133 -30.31 34.37 1.13
C GLY A 133 -31.69 34.56 1.77
N LYS A 134 -31.79 34.42 3.11
CA LYS A 134 -33.06 34.50 3.86
C LYS A 134 -33.11 35.70 4.82
N LYS A 135 -32.20 36.67 4.65
CA LYS A 135 -32.24 37.98 5.30
C LYS A 135 -32.59 39.04 4.28
#